data_AF-A0A5J4PWV3-F1
#
_entry.id   AF-A0A5J4PWV3-F1
#
_cell.length_a   1.000
_cell.length_b   1.000
_cell.length_c   1.000
_cell.angle_alpha   90.00
_cell.angle_beta   90.00
_cell.angle_gamma   90.00
#
_symmetry.space_group_name_H-M   'P 1'
#
loop_
_entity.id
_entity.type
_entity.pdbx_description
1 polymer ?
#
loop_
_entity_poly.entity_id
_entity_poly.type
_entity_poly.pdbx_seq_one_letter_code
_entity_poly.pdbx_strand_id
1 'polypeptide(L)'
;MFTLFSHLPIEIEFYKLFLYLCLPNTIYKHVIENLHMKKYILDLEVTENNKLNDNYVLLKLTSKSLLPEMIAGQFAEIRVDNSQATYLRRPISINYIDRQRYELWLLIQLVGNGTKSLARTKSGDTINAILPLGNGFSMPKSSS
;
A
#
# COMPACT_ATOMS: atom_id res chain seq x y z
N MET A 1 -9.14 -11.74 33.51
CA MET A 1 -7.68 -11.58 33.33
C MET A 1 -7.33 -11.87 31.87
N PHE A 2 -7.72 -10.98 30.95
CA PHE A 2 -7.29 -10.98 29.56
C PHE A 2 -7.23 -9.52 29.14
N THR A 3 -6.24 -8.84 29.70
CA THR A 3 -5.83 -7.49 29.34
C THR A 3 -4.77 -7.58 28.26
N LEU A 4 -4.94 -6.76 27.21
CA LEU A 4 -3.96 -6.38 26.20
C LEU A 4 -3.40 -7.50 25.29
N PHE A 5 -4.01 -7.68 24.12
CA PHE A 5 -3.26 -8.03 22.91
C PHE A 5 -3.51 -6.94 21.86
N SER A 6 -2.71 -5.88 21.96
CA SER A 6 -2.55 -4.84 20.95
C SER A 6 -1.66 -5.31 19.79
N HIS A 7 -1.83 -6.55 19.29
CA HIS A 7 -1.03 -7.11 18.20
C HIS A 7 -1.91 -7.82 17.16
N LEU A 8 -2.57 -7.01 16.32
CA LEU A 8 -3.24 -7.47 15.09
C LEU A 8 -2.39 -8.36 14.15
N PRO A 9 -1.04 -8.22 14.02
CA PRO A 9 -0.30 -9.10 13.11
C PRO A 9 -0.27 -10.57 13.54
N ILE A 10 -0.51 -10.87 14.83
CA ILE A 10 -0.49 -12.25 15.34
C ILE A 10 -1.76 -13.00 14.92
N GLU A 11 -2.94 -12.37 14.96
CA GLU A 11 -4.20 -13.05 14.60
C GLU A 11 -4.24 -13.50 13.14
N ILE A 12 -3.71 -12.70 12.21
CA ILE A 12 -3.72 -13.02 10.77
C ILE A 12 -2.75 -14.18 10.47
N GLU A 13 -1.55 -14.16 11.04
CA GLU A 13 -0.60 -15.27 10.89
C GLU A 13 -1.12 -16.55 11.57
N PHE A 14 -1.80 -16.43 12.72
CA PHE A 14 -2.46 -17.57 13.34
C PHE A 14 -3.57 -18.14 12.47
N TYR A 15 -4.34 -17.28 11.81
CA TYR A 15 -5.40 -17.71 10.90
C TYR A 15 -4.84 -18.34 9.63
N LYS A 16 -3.75 -17.79 9.06
CA LYS A 16 -3.03 -18.39 7.92
C LYS A 16 -2.45 -19.75 8.30
N LEU A 17 -1.83 -19.86 9.48
CA LEU A 17 -1.29 -21.12 9.99
C LEU A 17 -2.41 -22.14 10.28
N PHE A 18 -3.51 -21.71 10.88
CA PHE A 18 -4.68 -22.55 11.13
C PHE A 18 -5.29 -23.07 9.82
N LEU A 19 -5.50 -22.19 8.84
CA LEU A 19 -5.99 -22.57 7.51
C LEU A 19 -5.01 -23.53 6.81
N TYR A 20 -3.70 -23.32 6.94
CA TYR A 20 -2.68 -24.20 6.39
C TYR A 20 -2.71 -25.60 7.02
N LEU A 21 -2.90 -25.67 8.35
CA LEU A 21 -2.98 -26.93 9.08
C LEU A 21 -4.30 -27.68 8.84
N CYS A 22 -5.39 -26.96 8.57
CA CYS A 22 -6.73 -27.55 8.45
C CYS A 22 -7.19 -27.81 7.02
N LEU A 23 -6.59 -27.18 6.00
CA LEU A 23 -7.03 -27.30 4.61
C LEU A 23 -5.99 -28.04 3.74
N PRO A 24 -6.44 -28.87 2.78
CA PRO A 24 -5.57 -29.37 1.72
C PRO A 24 -4.86 -28.22 1.01
N ASN A 25 -3.57 -28.37 0.66
CA ASN A 25 -2.76 -27.32 0.04
C ASN A 25 -3.44 -26.61 -1.14
N THR A 26 -4.20 -27.36 -1.97
CA THR A 26 -4.98 -26.80 -3.09
C THR A 26 -6.09 -25.86 -2.63
N ILE A 27 -6.79 -26.22 -1.55
CA ILE A 27 -7.87 -25.42 -0.96
C ILE A 27 -7.28 -24.26 -0.16
N TYR A 28 -6.21 -24.46 0.58
CA TYR A 28 -5.48 -23.37 1.25
C TYR A 28 -5.05 -22.30 0.24
N LYS A 29 -4.40 -22.72 -0.86
CA LYS A 29 -3.94 -21.81 -1.90
C LYS A 29 -5.12 -21.10 -2.56
N HIS A 30 -6.20 -21.81 -2.86
CA HIS A 30 -7.42 -21.22 -3.38
C HIS A 30 -8.08 -20.23 -2.39
N VAL A 31 -8.12 -20.54 -1.09
CA VAL A 31 -8.69 -19.67 -0.06
C VAL A 31 -7.82 -18.43 0.15
N ILE A 32 -6.49 -18.56 0.14
CA ILE A 32 -5.57 -17.42 0.23
C ILE A 32 -5.62 -16.57 -1.05
N GLU A 33 -5.75 -17.18 -2.23
CA GLU A 33 -5.91 -16.48 -3.52
C GLU A 33 -7.30 -15.82 -3.66
N ASN A 34 -8.36 -16.40 -3.06
CA ASN A 34 -9.75 -15.87 -3.10
C ASN A 34 -10.15 -15.11 -1.83
N LEU A 35 -9.25 -14.93 -0.87
CA LEU A 35 -9.34 -13.83 0.09
C LEU A 35 -9.22 -12.55 -0.73
N HIS A 36 -10.35 -12.09 -1.25
CA HIS A 36 -10.51 -10.80 -1.90
C HIS A 36 -9.71 -9.80 -1.08
N MET A 37 -8.58 -9.31 -1.63
CA MET A 37 -7.79 -8.31 -0.94
C MET A 37 -8.70 -7.11 -0.77
N LYS A 38 -9.15 -6.90 0.46
CA LYS A 38 -10.06 -5.84 0.80
C LYS A 38 -9.35 -4.55 0.42
N LYS A 39 -10.02 -3.69 -0.34
CA LYS A 39 -9.52 -2.34 -0.60
C LYS A 39 -9.88 -1.45 0.59
N TYR A 40 -8.96 -0.59 0.96
CA TYR A 40 -9.07 0.33 2.09
C TYR A 40 -9.04 1.76 1.58
N ILE A 41 -9.74 2.64 2.29
CA ILE A 41 -9.59 4.09 2.14
C ILE A 41 -8.93 4.55 3.42
N LEU A 42 -7.69 5.03 3.33
CA LEU A 42 -6.87 5.42 4.47
C LEU A 42 -6.41 6.87 4.32
N ASP A 43 -6.38 7.58 5.44
CA ASP A 43 -5.65 8.83 5.59
C ASP A 43 -4.25 8.49 6.12
N LEU A 44 -3.24 8.71 5.29
CA LEU A 44 -1.85 8.41 5.60
C LEU A 44 -1.08 9.71 5.87
N GLU A 45 -0.18 9.68 6.84
CA GLU A 45 0.64 10.83 7.20
C GLU A 45 1.96 10.79 6.41
N VAL A 46 2.39 11.92 5.86
CA VAL A 46 3.69 12.05 5.21
C VAL A 46 4.78 11.98 6.26
N THR A 47 5.66 10.99 6.17
CA THR A 47 6.87 10.94 7.01
C THR A 47 8.05 11.62 6.33
N GLU A 48 8.13 11.53 5.00
CA GLU A 48 9.23 12.11 4.23
C GLU A 48 8.80 12.37 2.79
N ASN A 49 9.31 13.46 2.20
CA ASN A 49 9.18 13.77 0.78
C ASN A 49 10.55 14.13 0.22
N ASN A 50 11.25 13.12 -0.31
CA ASN A 50 12.63 13.27 -0.76
C ASN A 50 12.69 13.54 -2.26
N LYS A 51 13.17 14.72 -2.66
CA LYS A 51 13.40 15.07 -4.06
C LYS A 51 14.67 14.38 -4.56
N LEU A 52 14.51 13.39 -5.44
CA LEU A 52 15.63 12.64 -6.00
C LEU A 52 16.32 13.39 -7.15
N ASN A 53 15.53 14.08 -7.97
CA ASN A 53 15.98 14.99 -9.03
C ASN A 53 14.81 15.89 -9.47
N ASP A 54 14.96 16.66 -10.54
CA ASP A 54 13.92 17.58 -11.02
C ASP A 54 12.64 16.91 -11.51
N ASN A 55 12.71 15.61 -11.82
CA ASN A 55 11.62 14.84 -12.38
C ASN A 55 10.99 13.84 -11.40
N TYR A 56 11.65 13.52 -10.28
CA TYR A 56 11.21 12.45 -9.39
C TYR A 56 11.30 12.82 -7.91
N VAL A 57 10.29 12.38 -7.16
CA VAL A 57 10.26 12.40 -5.69
C VAL A 57 9.97 11.02 -5.12
N LEU A 58 10.58 10.68 -4.00
CA LEU A 58 10.23 9.53 -3.18
C LEU A 58 9.39 10.02 -2.00
N LEU A 59 8.10 9.74 -2.04
CA LEU A 59 7.14 10.10 -1.01
C LEU A 59 6.93 8.90 -0.08
N LYS A 60 7.13 9.10 1.22
CA LYS A 60 6.92 8.08 2.27
C LYS A 60 5.71 8.47 3.11
N LEU A 61 4.81 7.52 3.27
CA LEU A 61 3.54 7.66 3.95
C LEU A 61 3.42 6.61 5.06
N THR A 62 2.91 6.97 6.23
CA THR A 62 2.69 6.03 7.33
C THR A 62 1.24 6.03 7.81
N SER A 63 0.88 5.04 8.61
CA SER A 63 -0.40 4.96 9.28
C SER A 63 -0.21 4.65 10.77
N LYS A 64 -1.16 5.08 11.59
CA LYS A 64 -1.19 4.75 13.03
C LYS A 64 -1.41 3.26 13.28
N SER A 65 -1.94 2.53 12.29
CA SER A 65 -2.17 1.09 12.33
C SER A 65 -1.35 0.37 11.27
N LEU A 66 -1.21 -0.94 11.43
CA LEU A 66 -0.59 -1.81 10.43
C LEU A 66 -1.21 -1.57 9.04
N LEU A 67 -0.36 -1.35 8.04
CA LEU A 67 -0.80 -1.24 6.65
C LEU A 67 -1.33 -2.59 6.14
N PRO A 68 -2.33 -2.60 5.25
CA PRO A 68 -2.84 -3.85 4.67
C PRO A 68 -1.73 -4.59 3.90
N GLU A 69 -1.92 -5.89 3.71
CA GLU A 69 -1.00 -6.69 2.88
C GLU A 69 -1.05 -6.20 1.43
N MET A 70 0.13 -6.01 0.83
CA MET A 70 0.28 -5.51 -0.53
C MET A 70 1.41 -6.27 -1.21
N ILE A 71 1.24 -6.55 -2.50
CA ILE A 71 2.20 -7.32 -3.30
C ILE A 71 2.74 -6.50 -4.48
N ALA A 72 3.89 -6.91 -5.01
CA ALA A 72 4.51 -6.26 -6.16
C ALA A 72 3.54 -6.20 -7.35
N GLY A 73 3.55 -5.08 -8.08
CA GLY A 73 2.65 -4.83 -9.22
C GLY A 73 1.34 -4.11 -8.85
N GLN A 74 1.05 -3.95 -7.56
CA GLN A 74 -0.09 -3.17 -7.11
C GLN A 74 0.18 -1.66 -7.06
N PHE A 75 -0.91 -0.89 -6.99
CA PHE A 75 -0.88 0.57 -6.93
C PHE A 75 -1.89 1.11 -5.90
N ALA A 76 -1.76 2.40 -5.60
CA ALA A 76 -2.68 3.15 -4.77
C ALA A 76 -3.27 4.32 -5.57
N GLU A 77 -4.54 4.65 -5.34
CA GLU A 77 -5.15 5.87 -5.87
C GLU A 77 -5.04 7.01 -4.86
N ILE A 78 -4.15 7.95 -5.17
CA ILE A 78 -3.81 9.08 -4.30
C ILE A 78 -4.75 10.26 -4.58
N ARG A 79 -5.39 10.77 -3.54
CA ARG A 79 -6.11 12.05 -3.60
C ARG A 79 -5.10 13.19 -3.71
N VAL A 80 -5.33 14.08 -4.67
CA VAL A 80 -4.52 15.27 -4.84
C VAL A 80 -5.44 16.48 -4.73
N ASP A 81 -5.33 17.19 -3.63
CA ASP A 81 -6.04 18.45 -3.44
C ASP A 81 -5.30 19.59 -4.18
N ASN A 82 -6.03 20.66 -4.53
CA ASN A 82 -5.53 21.86 -5.23
C ASN A 82 -5.05 21.69 -6.67
N SER A 83 -5.40 20.58 -7.34
CA SER A 83 -5.24 20.45 -8.79
C SER A 83 -6.41 21.17 -9.48
N GLN A 84 -6.20 22.43 -9.91
CA GLN A 84 -7.21 23.31 -10.53
C GLN A 84 -7.93 22.70 -11.76
N ALA A 85 -7.46 21.57 -12.29
CA ALA A 85 -7.92 20.98 -13.54
C ALA A 85 -8.42 19.54 -13.41
N THR A 86 -8.40 18.89 -12.25
CA THR A 86 -8.82 17.48 -12.18
C THR A 86 -9.24 17.04 -10.78
N TYR A 87 -10.49 16.58 -10.68
CA TYR A 87 -11.09 15.97 -9.48
C TYR A 87 -10.68 14.50 -9.27
N LEU A 88 -9.97 13.91 -10.23
CA LEU A 88 -9.64 12.48 -10.21
C LEU A 88 -8.39 12.18 -9.37
N ARG A 89 -8.43 11.04 -8.68
CA ARG A 89 -7.27 10.47 -7.98
C ARG A 89 -6.20 10.03 -8.98
N ARG A 90 -4.94 9.96 -8.52
CA ARG A 90 -3.81 9.52 -9.35
C ARG A 90 -3.44 8.09 -8.99
N PRO A 91 -3.50 7.13 -9.92
CA PRO A 91 -2.96 5.80 -9.69
C PRO A 91 -1.43 5.89 -9.65
N ILE A 92 -0.83 5.52 -8.53
CA ILE A 92 0.62 5.53 -8.31
C ILE A 92 1.03 4.14 -7.84
N SER A 93 1.97 3.52 -8.56
CA SER A 93 2.52 2.21 -8.19
C SER A 93 3.15 2.25 -6.80
N ILE A 94 2.90 1.19 -6.03
CA ILE A 94 3.56 0.98 -4.75
C ILE A 94 5.02 0.62 -5.04
N ASN A 95 5.95 1.47 -4.61
CA ASN A 95 7.38 1.24 -4.83
C ASN A 95 7.96 0.29 -3.78
N TYR A 96 7.61 0.49 -2.50
CA TYR A 96 8.10 -0.32 -1.39
C TYR A 96 7.17 -0.22 -0.17
N ILE A 97 7.12 -1.28 0.64
CA ILE A 97 6.43 -1.31 1.94
C ILE A 97 7.44 -1.69 3.02
N ASP A 98 7.71 -0.75 3.93
CA ASP A 98 8.46 -1.01 5.15
C ASP A 98 7.50 -1.47 6.26
N ARG A 99 7.55 -2.76 6.60
CA ARG A 99 6.66 -3.35 7.61
C ARG A 99 7.07 -3.01 9.05
N GLN A 100 8.34 -2.67 9.30
CA GLN A 100 8.80 -2.33 10.65
C GLN A 100 8.37 -0.91 11.03
N ARG A 101 8.38 -0.01 10.04
CA ARG A 101 8.00 1.40 10.20
C ARG A 101 6.56 1.71 9.79
N TYR A 102 5.83 0.70 9.30
CA TYR A 102 4.50 0.85 8.70
C TYR A 102 4.46 1.93 7.61
N GLU A 103 5.49 1.97 6.76
CA GLU A 103 5.59 2.96 5.69
C GLU A 103 5.28 2.38 4.32
N LEU A 104 4.47 3.12 3.56
CA LEU A 104 4.22 2.97 2.14
C LEU A 104 5.07 4.00 1.39
N TRP A 105 5.91 3.54 0.47
CA TRP A 105 6.76 4.40 -0.34
C TRP A 105 6.27 4.45 -1.78
N LEU A 106 6.21 5.66 -2.34
CA LEU A 106 5.74 5.94 -3.68
C LEU A 106 6.81 6.73 -4.44
N LEU A 107 7.30 6.17 -5.54
CA LEU A 107 8.18 6.88 -6.47
C LEU A 107 7.33 7.59 -7.51
N ILE A 108 7.35 8.92 -7.51
CA ILE A 108 6.42 9.74 -8.30
C ILE A 108 7.18 10.57 -9.32
N GLN A 109 6.76 10.49 -10.59
CA GLN A 109 7.24 11.38 -11.65
C GLN A 109 6.44 12.69 -11.72
N LEU A 110 7.15 13.83 -11.80
CA LEU A 110 6.59 15.18 -11.74
C LEU A 110 6.13 15.73 -13.10
N VAL A 111 5.26 15.00 -13.79
CA VAL A 111 4.79 15.37 -15.14
C VAL A 111 3.72 16.48 -15.11
N GLY A 112 2.69 16.34 -14.28
CA GLY A 112 1.50 17.20 -14.30
C GLY A 112 1.28 17.98 -13.00
N ASN A 113 0.35 18.93 -13.00
CA ASN A 113 0.03 19.75 -11.82
C ASN A 113 -0.33 18.91 -10.60
N GLY A 114 -0.98 17.75 -10.80
CA GLY A 114 -1.32 16.83 -9.72
C GLY A 114 -0.08 16.26 -9.02
N THR A 115 0.84 15.64 -9.76
CA THR A 115 2.05 15.07 -9.15
C THR A 115 3.01 16.16 -8.66
N LYS A 116 3.03 17.34 -9.29
CA LYS A 116 3.74 18.53 -8.80
C LYS A 116 3.14 19.11 -7.50
N SER A 117 1.88 18.83 -7.18
CA SER A 117 1.28 19.19 -5.88
C SER A 117 1.78 18.24 -4.80
N LEU A 118 1.82 16.93 -5.09
CA LEU A 118 2.39 15.91 -4.19
C LEU A 118 3.87 16.16 -3.87
N ALA A 119 4.64 16.73 -4.77
CA ALA A 119 6.04 17.11 -4.52
C ALA A 119 6.21 18.23 -3.48
N ARG A 120 5.13 18.92 -3.09
CA ARG A 120 5.18 20.06 -2.15
C ARG A 120 4.65 19.72 -0.77
N THR A 121 4.13 18.52 -0.57
CA THR A 121 3.68 18.08 0.75
C THR A 121 4.87 17.93 1.69
N LYS A 122 4.63 18.22 2.96
CA LYS A 122 5.62 18.23 4.03
C LYS A 122 5.33 17.11 5.02
N SER A 123 6.34 16.77 5.83
CA SER A 123 6.15 15.84 6.94
C SER A 123 5.00 16.30 7.83
N GLY A 124 4.13 15.38 8.23
CA GLY A 124 2.93 15.65 9.02
C GLY A 124 1.69 15.98 8.19
N ASP A 125 1.82 16.24 6.87
CA ASP A 125 0.65 16.40 6.01
C ASP A 125 -0.10 15.07 5.87
N THR A 126 -1.42 15.16 5.69
CA THR A 126 -2.27 13.98 5.47
C THR A 126 -2.60 13.80 3.99
N ILE A 127 -2.46 12.58 3.50
CA ILE A 127 -2.80 12.17 2.14
C ILE A 127 -3.80 11.02 2.19
N ASN A 128 -4.96 11.23 1.57
CA ASN A 128 -5.98 10.20 1.45
C ASN A 128 -5.66 9.27 0.26
N ALA A 129 -5.69 7.96 0.50
CA ALA A 129 -5.35 6.95 -0.48
C ALA A 129 -6.35 5.78 -0.49
N ILE A 130 -6.60 5.23 -1.69
CA ILE A 130 -7.34 3.97 -1.85
C ILE A 130 -6.34 2.88 -2.25
N LEU A 131 -6.21 1.83 -1.44
CA LEU A 131 -5.18 0.79 -1.59
C LEU A 131 -5.52 -0.53 -0.86
N PRO A 132 -4.90 -1.65 -1.21
CA PRO A 132 -4.21 -1.87 -2.48
C PRO A 132 -5.18 -2.02 -3.65
N LEU A 133 -4.74 -1.65 -4.86
CA LEU A 133 -5.46 -1.83 -6.12
C LEU A 133 -4.59 -2.55 -7.15
N GLY A 134 -5.24 -3.18 -8.11
CA GLY A 134 -4.59 -3.93 -9.19
C GLY A 134 -4.23 -5.36 -8.82
N ASN A 135 -3.99 -6.17 -9.85
CA ASN A 135 -3.46 -7.52 -9.71
C ASN A 135 -1.94 -7.44 -9.56
N GLY A 136 -1.38 -8.20 -8.62
CA GLY A 136 0.07 -8.28 -8.47
C GLY A 136 0.74 -8.99 -9.65
N PHE A 137 2.06 -8.88 -9.69
CA PHE A 137 2.88 -9.63 -10.64
C PHE A 137 2.91 -11.11 -10.28
N SER A 138 2.90 -11.95 -11.31
CA SER A 138 3.14 -13.38 -11.21
C SER A 138 4.48 -13.71 -11.86
N MET A 139 5.17 -14.72 -11.33
CA MET A 139 6.35 -15.25 -11.98
C MET A 139 5.96 -15.87 -13.33
N PRO A 140 6.72 -15.64 -14.41
CA PRO A 140 6.47 -16.31 -15.67
C PRO A 140 6.54 -17.83 -15.46
N LYS A 141 5.63 -18.56 -16.11
CA LYS A 141 5.72 -20.03 -16.16
C LYS A 141 7.03 -20.36 -16.87
N SER A 142 7.83 -21.27 -16.29
CA SER A 142 9.12 -21.68 -16.84
C SER A 142 8.99 -21.95 -18.35
N SER A 143 9.79 -21.27 -19.16
CA SER A 143 9.94 -21.58 -20.58
C SER A 143 10.66 -22.93 -20.67
N SER A 144 9.89 -23.97 -21.04
CA SER A 144 10.45 -25.26 -21.48
C SER A 144 11.24 -25.11 -22.76
#